data_AF-A0ABD5UC73-F1
#
_entry.id   AF-A0ABD5UC73-F1
#
_cell.length_a   1.000
_cell.length_b   1.000
_cell.length_c   1.000
_cell.angle_alpha   90.00
_cell.angle_beta   90.00
_cell.angle_gamma   90.00
#
_symmetry.space_group_name_H-M   'P 1'
#
loop_
_entity.id
_entity.type
_entity.pdbx_description
1 polymer ?
#
loop_
_entity_poly.entity_id
_entity_poly.type
_entity_poly.pdbx_seq_one_letter_code
_entity_poly.pdbx_strand_id
1 'polypeptide(L)'
;MAKHAFLLLSSPVTPGRFASPLTYARQFDEAGHQVAVSFDGAATYWFDGIEDHPEPAVVAYEDAEERGLIAGVCDHCATFNGVADAAEAGGVKSRGPNTPRTSRGSPTTDTRYTPFEVRTDAREGTVLPTTTRGGFGRVRPGRPRPTSSRGWGHADVGRPS
;
A
#
# COMPACT_ATOMS: atom_id res chain seq x y z
N MET A 1 -17.34 -18.37 -15.10
CA MET A 1 -16.95 -16.94 -15.06
C MET A 1 -16.98 -16.46 -13.61
N ALA A 2 -15.86 -16.00 -13.07
CA ALA A 2 -15.75 -15.48 -11.71
C ALA A 2 -15.17 -14.05 -11.71
N LYS A 3 -15.27 -13.36 -10.57
CA LYS A 3 -14.75 -12.00 -10.37
C LYS A 3 -13.48 -12.06 -9.53
N HIS A 4 -12.40 -11.46 -10.01
CA HIS A 4 -11.11 -11.44 -9.34
C HIS A 4 -10.61 -10.00 -9.19
N ALA A 5 -10.01 -9.72 -8.04
CA ALA A 5 -9.36 -8.45 -7.77
C ALA A 5 -7.91 -8.71 -7.38
N PHE A 6 -6.98 -8.05 -8.06
CA PHE A 6 -5.56 -8.07 -7.74
C PHE A 6 -5.18 -6.76 -7.06
N LEU A 7 -4.57 -6.87 -5.89
CA LEU A 7 -4.02 -5.73 -5.17
C LEU A 7 -2.50 -5.75 -5.34
N LEU A 8 -1.97 -4.76 -6.04
CA LEU A 8 -0.55 -4.61 -6.29
C LEU A 8 0.06 -3.80 -5.14
N LEU A 9 0.98 -4.41 -4.39
CA LEU A 9 1.63 -3.81 -3.22
C LEU A 9 3.14 -3.64 -3.38
N SER A 10 3.74 -4.38 -4.33
CA SER A 10 5.18 -4.46 -4.53
C SER A 10 5.71 -3.22 -5.23
N SER A 11 6.89 -2.75 -4.82
CA SER A 11 7.60 -1.68 -5.53
C SER A 11 8.05 -2.14 -6.92
N PRO A 12 8.01 -1.24 -7.93
CA PRO A 12 8.40 -1.59 -9.30
C PRO A 12 9.90 -1.89 -9.48
N VAL A 13 10.75 -1.47 -8.53
CA VAL A 13 12.17 -1.88 -8.49
C VAL A 13 12.37 -3.37 -8.26
N THR A 14 11.29 -4.10 -7.90
CA THR A 14 11.28 -5.57 -7.77
C THR A 14 10.46 -6.20 -8.91
N PRO A 15 10.98 -6.24 -10.16
CA PRO A 15 10.20 -6.52 -11.36
C PRO A 15 9.41 -7.83 -11.28
N GLY A 16 10.00 -8.91 -10.77
CA GLY A 16 9.28 -10.18 -10.64
C GLY A 16 8.05 -10.11 -9.72
N ARG A 17 8.13 -9.36 -8.61
CA ARG A 17 7.00 -9.20 -7.67
C ARG A 17 5.94 -8.22 -8.15
N PHE A 18 6.31 -7.34 -9.07
CA PHE A 18 5.42 -6.36 -9.68
C PHE A 18 4.71 -6.92 -10.92
N ALA A 19 5.47 -7.56 -11.82
CA ALA A 19 4.96 -8.12 -13.07
C ALA A 19 4.07 -9.35 -12.85
N SER A 20 4.42 -10.25 -11.91
CA SER A 20 3.70 -11.52 -11.74
C SER A 20 2.20 -11.36 -11.52
N PRO A 21 1.71 -10.50 -10.60
CA PRO A 21 0.26 -10.31 -10.43
C PRO A 21 -0.43 -9.72 -11.66
N LEU A 22 0.24 -8.86 -12.43
CA LEU A 22 -0.29 -8.32 -13.69
C LEU A 22 -0.40 -9.41 -14.76
N THR A 23 0.61 -10.27 -14.87
CA THR A 23 0.57 -11.45 -15.74
C THR A 23 -0.59 -12.38 -15.37
N TYR A 24 -0.80 -12.65 -14.07
CA TYR A 24 -1.95 -13.45 -13.64
C TYR A 24 -3.28 -12.76 -13.93
N ALA A 25 -3.38 -11.44 -13.70
CA ALA A 25 -4.59 -10.69 -14.03
C ALA A 25 -4.96 -10.84 -15.52
N ARG A 26 -3.97 -10.72 -16.42
CA ARG A 26 -4.13 -10.97 -17.85
C ARG A 26 -4.59 -12.41 -18.14
N GLN A 27 -3.96 -13.42 -17.55
CA GLN A 27 -4.34 -14.82 -17.77
C GLN A 27 -5.78 -15.11 -17.34
N PHE A 28 -6.24 -14.50 -16.25
CA PHE A 28 -7.62 -14.65 -15.78
C PHE A 28 -8.61 -13.94 -16.71
N ASP A 29 -8.25 -12.78 -17.25
CA ASP A 29 -9.04 -12.09 -18.29
C ASP A 29 -9.13 -12.95 -19.57
N GLU A 30 -8.02 -13.50 -20.04
CA GLU A 30 -7.96 -14.43 -21.19
C GLU A 30 -8.81 -15.69 -20.97
N ALA A 31 -8.92 -16.17 -19.72
CA ALA A 31 -9.81 -17.27 -19.34
C ALA A 31 -11.30 -16.87 -19.23
N GLY A 32 -11.66 -15.63 -19.56
CA GLY A 32 -13.03 -15.12 -19.54
C GLY A 32 -13.53 -14.79 -18.13
N HIS A 33 -12.64 -14.45 -17.20
CA HIS A 33 -13.01 -13.92 -15.89
C HIS A 33 -13.12 -12.39 -15.91
N GLN A 34 -13.89 -11.84 -14.97
CA GLN A 34 -13.89 -10.40 -14.74
C GLN A 34 -12.75 -10.06 -13.79
N VAL A 35 -11.81 -9.23 -14.24
CA VAL A 35 -10.58 -8.92 -13.50
C VAL A 35 -10.47 -7.42 -13.27
N ALA A 36 -9.94 -7.04 -12.11
CA ALA A 36 -9.62 -5.66 -11.77
C ALA A 36 -8.29 -5.62 -11.01
N VAL A 37 -7.41 -4.70 -11.37
CA VAL A 37 -6.11 -4.47 -10.73
C VAL A 37 -6.13 -3.11 -10.03
N SER A 38 -5.72 -3.05 -8.77
CA SER A 38 -5.60 -1.80 -8.01
C SER A 38 -4.18 -1.65 -7.47
N PHE A 39 -3.60 -0.47 -7.62
CA PHE A 39 -2.28 -0.12 -7.09
C PHE A 39 -2.42 0.41 -5.67
N ASP A 40 -1.62 -0.10 -4.75
CA ASP A 40 -1.63 0.30 -3.35
C ASP A 40 -0.21 0.22 -2.76
N GLY A 41 0.02 0.87 -1.63
CA GLY A 41 1.31 0.89 -0.95
C GLY A 41 2.47 1.24 -1.89
N ALA A 42 3.51 0.42 -1.89
CA ALA A 42 4.73 0.68 -2.67
C ALA A 42 4.57 0.52 -4.18
N ALA A 43 3.49 -0.11 -4.66
CA ALA A 43 3.21 -0.19 -6.09
C ALA A 43 2.79 1.16 -6.67
N THR A 44 2.30 2.09 -5.84
CA THR A 44 1.90 3.42 -6.32
C THR A 44 3.09 4.26 -6.84
N TYR A 45 4.33 3.95 -6.43
CA TYR A 45 5.53 4.54 -7.03
C TYR A 45 5.73 4.16 -8.52
N TRP A 46 4.90 3.28 -9.09
CA TRP A 46 4.88 3.03 -10.52
C TRP A 46 4.77 4.31 -11.34
N PHE A 47 3.92 5.24 -10.90
CA PHE A 47 3.62 6.46 -11.65
C PHE A 47 4.73 7.52 -11.55
N ASP A 48 5.80 7.25 -10.81
CA ASP A 48 7.01 8.07 -10.81
C ASP A 48 8.03 7.45 -11.78
N GLY A 49 8.30 8.14 -12.89
CA GLY A 49 9.30 7.72 -13.89
C GLY A 49 9.03 6.36 -14.53
N ILE A 50 7.89 6.22 -15.24
CA ILE A 50 7.50 4.94 -15.85
C ILE A 50 8.58 4.42 -16.81
N GLU A 51 9.21 5.29 -17.60
CA GLU A 51 10.22 4.90 -18.58
C GLU A 51 11.52 4.35 -17.95
N ASP A 52 11.73 4.62 -16.66
CA ASP A 52 12.92 4.16 -15.92
C ASP A 52 12.72 2.78 -15.26
N HIS A 53 11.50 2.23 -15.30
CA HIS A 53 11.22 0.94 -14.69
C HIS A 53 11.78 -0.24 -15.51
N PRO A 54 12.14 -1.35 -14.84
CA PRO A 54 12.65 -2.53 -15.53
C PRO A 54 11.63 -3.10 -16.53
N GLU A 55 12.10 -3.45 -17.73
CA GLU A 55 11.27 -3.87 -18.88
C GLU A 55 10.17 -4.90 -18.54
N PRO A 56 10.41 -5.96 -17.73
CA PRO A 56 9.35 -6.93 -17.44
C PRO A 56 8.16 -6.34 -16.69
N ALA A 57 8.39 -5.28 -15.88
CA ALA A 57 7.33 -4.56 -15.19
C ALA A 57 6.57 -3.65 -16.15
N VAL A 58 7.28 -2.99 -17.07
CA VAL A 58 6.71 -2.09 -18.09
C VAL A 58 5.80 -2.87 -19.01
N VAL A 59 6.29 -3.95 -19.61
CA VAL A 59 5.49 -4.80 -20.51
C VAL A 59 4.26 -5.36 -19.81
N ALA A 60 4.40 -5.80 -18.55
CA ALA A 60 3.27 -6.34 -17.80
C ALA A 60 2.21 -5.27 -17.46
N TYR A 61 2.64 -4.02 -17.23
CA TYR A 61 1.73 -2.89 -17.02
C TYR A 61 1.01 -2.52 -18.31
N GLU A 62 1.74 -2.32 -19.41
CA GLU A 62 1.18 -1.96 -20.73
C GLU A 62 0.15 -3.01 -21.17
N ASP A 63 0.49 -4.30 -21.08
CA ASP A 63 -0.44 -5.41 -21.37
C ASP A 63 -1.75 -5.30 -20.56
N ALA A 64 -1.65 -4.95 -19.28
CA ALA A 64 -2.81 -4.86 -18.39
C ALA A 64 -3.62 -3.57 -18.62
N GLU A 65 -2.97 -2.48 -18.99
CA GLU A 65 -3.56 -1.19 -19.35
C GLU A 65 -4.33 -1.28 -20.67
N GLU A 66 -3.72 -1.82 -21.73
CA GLU A 66 -4.35 -2.00 -23.05
C GLU A 66 -5.63 -2.84 -22.97
N ARG A 67 -5.65 -3.81 -22.05
CA ARG A 67 -6.82 -4.66 -21.77
C ARG A 67 -7.87 -4.02 -20.87
N GLY A 68 -7.61 -2.83 -20.34
CA GLY A 68 -8.50 -2.13 -19.43
C GLY A 68 -8.67 -2.80 -18.07
N LEU A 69 -7.65 -3.54 -17.60
CA LEU A 69 -7.69 -4.25 -16.32
C LEU A 69 -7.39 -3.35 -15.13
N ILE A 70 -6.75 -2.20 -15.38
CA ILE A 70 -6.34 -1.24 -14.35
C ILE A 70 -7.57 -0.49 -13.84
N ALA A 71 -7.96 -0.79 -12.61
CA ALA A 71 -9.15 -0.24 -11.97
C ALA A 71 -8.88 1.06 -11.19
N GLY A 72 -7.64 1.29 -10.76
CA GLY A 72 -7.26 2.52 -10.08
C GLY A 72 -6.04 2.41 -9.16
N VAL A 73 -5.74 3.52 -8.49
CA VAL A 73 -4.65 3.66 -7.51
C VAL A 73 -5.20 4.13 -6.17
N CYS A 74 -4.63 3.66 -5.06
CA CYS A 74 -5.00 4.13 -3.72
C CYS A 74 -4.77 5.63 -3.59
N ASP A 75 -5.84 6.39 -3.34
CA ASP A 75 -5.84 7.86 -3.26
C ASP A 75 -4.88 8.39 -2.18
N HIS A 76 -4.93 7.78 -0.99
CA HIS A 76 -4.05 8.15 0.11
C HIS A 76 -2.57 7.88 -0.22
N CYS A 77 -2.26 6.73 -0.81
CA CYS A 77 -0.88 6.38 -1.16
C CYS A 77 -0.36 7.24 -2.32
N ALA A 78 -1.17 7.50 -3.34
CA ALA A 78 -0.80 8.35 -4.45
C ALA A 78 -0.49 9.78 -3.98
N THR A 79 -1.33 10.34 -3.10
CA THR A 79 -1.10 11.64 -2.48
C THR A 79 0.16 11.63 -1.61
N PHE A 80 0.30 10.64 -0.72
CA PHE A 80 1.44 10.54 0.19
C PHE A 80 2.78 10.39 -0.54
N ASN A 81 2.78 9.65 -1.66
CA ASN A 81 3.97 9.44 -2.48
C ASN A 81 4.22 10.55 -3.50
N GLY A 82 3.32 11.54 -3.62
CA GLY A 82 3.47 12.65 -4.55
C GLY A 82 3.25 12.30 -6.02
N VAL A 83 2.48 11.23 -6.29
CA VAL A 83 2.27 10.68 -7.65
C VAL A 83 0.82 10.75 -8.11
N ALA A 84 -0.06 11.46 -7.38
CA ALA A 84 -1.48 11.59 -7.71
C ALA A 84 -1.69 12.19 -9.12
N ASP A 85 -1.04 13.32 -9.41
CA ASP A 85 -1.16 13.99 -10.71
C ASP A 85 -0.62 13.12 -11.85
N ALA A 86 0.48 12.40 -11.61
CA ALA A 86 1.07 11.49 -12.60
C ALA A 86 0.16 10.29 -12.89
N ALA A 87 -0.48 9.73 -11.86
CA ALA A 87 -1.46 8.66 -12.03
C ALA A 87 -2.69 9.13 -12.83
N GLU A 88 -3.21 10.33 -12.54
CA GLU A 88 -4.32 10.90 -13.29
C GLU A 88 -3.95 11.21 -14.74
N ALA A 89 -2.74 11.74 -15.00
CA ALA A 89 -2.21 11.96 -16.34
C ALA A 89 -2.06 10.64 -17.13
N GLY A 90 -1.69 9.56 -16.46
CA GLY A 90 -1.68 8.19 -17.00
C GLY A 90 -3.06 7.55 -17.12
N GLY A 91 -4.15 8.28 -16.87
CA GLY A 91 -5.52 7.78 -16.99
C GLY A 91 -5.97 6.83 -15.86
N VAL A 92 -5.15 6.67 -14.81
CA VAL A 92 -5.46 5.82 -13.66
C VAL A 92 -6.22 6.61 -12.60
N LYS A 93 -7.47 6.22 -12.37
CA LYS A 93 -8.34 6.90 -11.41
C LYS A 93 -7.90 6.64 -9.97
N SER A 94 -7.89 7.70 -9.16
CA SER A 94 -7.74 7.59 -7.72
C SER A 94 -8.94 6.85 -7.10
N ARG A 95 -8.63 5.96 -6.15
CA ARG A 95 -9.59 5.09 -5.47
C ARG A 95 -9.43 5.25 -3.97
N GLY A 96 -10.42 5.89 -3.34
CA GLY A 96 -10.54 5.94 -1.89
C GLY A 96 -11.06 4.61 -1.31
N PRO A 97 -11.03 4.43 0.01
CA PRO A 97 -11.54 3.21 0.67
C PRO A 97 -13.04 2.96 0.42
N ASN A 98 -13.78 3.98 -0.07
CA ASN A 98 -15.22 3.92 -0.30
C ASN A 98 -15.65 4.28 -1.73
N THR A 99 -14.74 4.31 -2.72
CA THR A 99 -15.15 4.63 -4.11
C THR A 99 -15.84 3.42 -4.78
N PRO A 100 -17.10 3.56 -5.23
CA PRO A 100 -17.80 2.50 -5.95
C PRO A 100 -17.15 2.23 -7.32
N ARG A 101 -17.22 0.98 -7.78
CA ARG A 101 -16.82 0.62 -9.15
C ARG A 101 -17.79 1.25 -10.14
N THR A 102 -17.33 2.19 -10.97
CA THR A 102 -18.10 2.63 -12.16
C THR A 102 -17.98 1.54 -13.23
N SER A 103 -18.84 0.52 -13.19
CA SER A 103 -18.97 -0.40 -14.31
C SER A 103 -19.73 0.29 -15.44
N ARG A 104 -19.01 0.67 -16.51
CA ARG A 104 -19.51 1.12 -17.83
C ARG A 104 -20.69 2.12 -17.83
N GLY A 105 -20.37 3.40 -18.11
CA GLY A 105 -21.34 4.46 -18.48
C GLY A 105 -21.46 5.60 -17.46
N SER A 106 -21.08 6.80 -17.89
CA SER A 106 -21.15 8.18 -17.30
C SER A 106 -22.40 8.56 -16.45
N PRO A 107 -22.50 9.74 -15.77
CA PRO A 107 -21.54 10.65 -15.12
C PRO A 107 -21.88 10.98 -13.63
N THR A 108 -20.88 11.55 -12.93
CA THR A 108 -20.91 12.52 -11.79
C THR A 108 -21.82 12.34 -10.56
N THR A 109 -21.17 12.44 -9.39
CA THR A 109 -21.66 12.98 -8.10
C THR A 109 -22.91 12.37 -7.46
N ASP A 110 -22.69 11.47 -6.50
CA ASP A 110 -23.52 11.44 -5.30
C ASP A 110 -22.62 11.41 -4.05
N THR A 111 -22.34 12.61 -3.56
CA THR A 111 -21.81 12.91 -2.24
C THR A 111 -22.85 12.52 -1.20
N ARG A 112 -22.71 11.32 -0.62
CA ARG A 112 -23.23 11.02 0.73
C ARG A 112 -22.57 9.74 1.28
N TYR A 113 -21.32 9.88 1.70
CA TYR A 113 -20.71 8.93 2.63
C TYR A 113 -21.21 9.25 4.04
N THR A 114 -21.93 8.31 4.66
CA THR A 114 -22.08 8.26 6.10
C THR A 114 -21.10 7.21 6.62
N PRO A 115 -20.17 7.55 7.53
CA PRO A 115 -19.32 6.54 8.15
C PRO A 115 -20.18 5.56 8.93
N PHE A 116 -19.85 4.28 8.84
CA PHE A 116 -20.42 3.23 9.66
C PHE A 116 -19.96 3.47 11.10
N GLU A 117 -20.78 4.12 11.92
CA GLU A 117 -20.53 4.19 13.36
C GLU A 117 -20.59 2.78 13.92
N VAL A 118 -19.45 2.30 14.43
CA VAL A 118 -19.42 1.10 15.26
C VAL A 118 -20.12 1.43 16.57
N ARG A 119 -21.42 1.14 16.64
CA ARG A 119 -22.16 1.09 17.91
C ARG A 119 -21.64 -0.11 18.69
N THR A 120 -20.84 0.18 19.72
CA THR A 120 -20.66 -0.79 20.81
C THR A 120 -21.93 -0.76 21.63
N ASP A 121 -22.81 -1.75 21.42
CA ASP A 121 -23.93 -2.00 22.33
C ASP A 121 -23.35 -2.56 23.63
N ALA A 122 -22.97 -1.65 24.54
CA ALA A 122 -22.73 -1.97 25.93
C ALA A 122 -24.08 -2.18 26.63
N ARG A 123 -24.71 -3.33 26.36
CA ARG A 123 -25.83 -3.87 27.13
C ARG A 123 -25.46 -5.24 27.68
N GLU A 124 -24.73 -5.23 28.77
CA GLU A 124 -25.19 -5.85 30.03
C GLU A 124 -24.25 -5.42 31.14
N GLY A 125 -24.75 -4.48 31.93
CA GLY A 125 -24.12 -4.06 33.17
C GLY A 125 -24.23 -5.19 34.19
N THR A 126 -23.09 -5.61 34.72
CA THR A 126 -23.01 -5.96 36.14
C THR A 126 -21.70 -5.38 36.67
N VAL A 127 -21.81 -4.19 37.26
CA VAL A 127 -20.78 -3.63 38.13
C VAL A 127 -21.42 -3.46 39.49
N LEU A 128 -20.91 -4.15 40.51
CA LEU A 128 -20.72 -3.65 41.88
C LEU A 128 -19.71 -4.58 42.60
N PRO A 129 -18.99 -4.14 43.64
CA PRO A 129 -18.35 -2.84 43.84
C PRO A 129 -16.85 -2.98 44.13
N THR A 130 -16.15 -1.86 43.97
CA THR A 130 -14.78 -1.61 44.42
C THR A 130 -14.65 -1.68 45.94
N THR A 131 -13.78 -2.56 46.44
CA THR A 131 -13.17 -2.44 47.77
C THR A 131 -11.67 -2.73 47.71
N THR A 132 -10.91 -1.64 47.65
CA THR A 132 -9.63 -1.37 48.32
C THR A 132 -8.77 -2.56 48.76
N ARG A 133 -7.62 -2.76 48.11
CA ARG A 133 -6.34 -3.01 48.81
C ARG A 133 -5.11 -2.91 47.87
N GLY A 134 -4.29 -1.90 48.14
CA GLY A 134 -2.85 -2.07 48.18
C GLY A 134 -2.04 -1.78 46.91
N GLY A 135 -1.22 -0.72 46.98
CA GLY A 135 0.12 -0.78 46.40
C GLY A 135 0.42 0.23 45.29
N PHE A 136 0.73 1.47 45.69
CA PHE A 136 1.57 2.36 44.89
C PHE A 136 2.93 1.70 44.64
N GLY A 137 3.14 1.18 43.42
CA GLY A 137 4.43 0.72 42.92
C GLY A 137 5.11 1.82 42.09
N ARG A 138 6.18 2.38 42.65
CA ARG A 138 6.95 3.53 42.15
C ARG A 138 7.51 3.35 40.73
N VAL A 139 7.43 4.43 39.96
CA VAL A 139 8.28 4.73 38.80
C VAL A 139 9.75 4.65 39.21
N ARG A 140 10.56 3.83 38.52
CA ARG A 140 12.03 3.82 38.65
C ARG A 140 12.65 4.72 37.58
N PRO A 141 13.55 5.66 37.93
CA PRO A 141 14.28 6.46 36.96
C PRO A 141 15.57 5.76 36.50
N GLY A 142 15.89 5.92 35.21
CA GLY A 142 17.25 6.04 34.67
C GLY A 142 18.11 4.79 34.51
N ARG A 143 18.48 4.49 33.26
CA ARG A 143 19.85 4.07 32.93
C ARG A 143 20.36 4.86 31.69
N PRO A 144 21.59 5.40 31.74
CA PRO A 144 22.11 6.29 30.71
C PRO A 144 22.64 5.54 29.47
N ARG A 145 22.64 6.26 28.34
CA ARG A 145 23.25 5.85 27.06
C ARG A 145 24.77 5.74 27.20
N PRO A 146 25.44 4.73 26.62
CA PRO A 146 26.88 4.75 26.48
C PRO A 146 27.30 5.68 25.34
N THR A 147 28.05 6.73 25.68
CA THR A 147 28.88 7.50 24.76
C THR A 147 30.27 6.84 24.68
N SER A 148 30.78 6.60 23.48
CA SER A 148 32.23 6.49 23.27
C SER A 148 32.63 7.01 21.89
N SER A 149 33.07 8.26 21.91
CA SER A 149 34.04 8.82 20.98
C SER A 149 35.42 8.17 21.18
N ARG A 150 36.16 7.98 20.08
CA ARG A 150 37.61 7.67 19.88
C ARG A 150 37.70 6.51 18.87
N GLY A 151 38.45 6.55 17.78
CA GLY A 151 39.38 7.52 17.24
C GLY A 151 39.85 6.99 15.88
N TRP A 152 40.23 7.91 15.00
CA TRP A 152 40.92 7.60 13.75
C TRP A 152 42.27 6.95 14.06
N GLY A 153 42.55 5.81 13.44
CA GLY A 153 43.83 5.11 13.53
C GLY A 153 44.21 4.56 12.16
N HIS A 154 45.06 5.30 11.46
CA HIS A 154 45.90 4.77 10.38
C HIS A 154 46.88 3.75 10.97
N ALA A 155 47.02 2.60 10.33
CA ALA A 155 48.27 1.83 10.32
C ALA A 155 48.26 0.87 9.11
N ASP A 156 49.08 1.21 8.11
CA ASP A 156 49.84 0.25 7.32
C ASP A 156 50.47 -0.81 8.24
N VAL A 157 50.58 -2.08 7.78
CA VAL A 157 51.81 -2.89 7.67
C VAL A 157 51.40 -4.32 7.26
N GLY A 158 52.00 -4.85 6.18
CA GLY A 158 52.50 -6.23 6.21
C GLY A 158 51.95 -7.25 5.19
N ARG A 159 52.65 -7.36 4.05
CA ARG A 159 52.77 -8.61 3.26
C ARG A 159 53.49 -9.69 4.09
N PRO A 160 53.19 -10.97 3.84
CA PRO A 160 54.22 -11.90 3.35
C PRO A 160 53.64 -12.85 2.28
N SER A 161 54.36 -13.53 1.40
CA SER A 161 55.78 -13.69 1.04
C SER A 161 55.78 -14.33 -0.35
#